data_AF-A0A7H8QM89-F1
#
_entry.id   AF-A0A7H8QM89-F1
#
_cell.length_a   1.000
_cell.length_b   1.000
_cell.length_c   1.000
_cell.angle_alpha   90.00
_cell.angle_beta   90.00
_cell.angle_gamma   90.00
#
_symmetry.space_group_name_H-M   'P 1'
#
loop_
_entity.id
_entity.type
_entity.pdbx_description
1 polymer ?
#
loop_
_entity_poly.entity_id
_entity_poly.type
_entity_poly.pdbx_seq_one_letter_code
_entity_poly.pdbx_strand_id
1 'polypeptide(L)'
;MRIVNDRTVSSEPRLGLPMTKYEDLVGSVTHFIHNAWHMSVKRPLAGFESQFQVVRNLIDFASDAVSYRPGTLQLTFQVISSIGVVGNYGVESGQMKKKIVPEDKVDIDSVLPIGYGEAKWGCERMLDETLHRYPDQLRTMAVRLG
;
A
#
# COMPACT_ATOMS: atom_id res chain seq x y z
N MET A 1 0.62 -7.19 24.92
CA MET A 1 0.29 -7.29 23.48
C MET A 1 -0.57 -8.53 23.28
N ARG A 2 -1.84 -8.37 22.86
CA ARG A 2 -2.76 -9.49 22.57
C ARG A 2 -2.77 -9.71 21.06
N ILE A 3 -2.60 -10.95 20.63
CA ILE A 3 -2.74 -11.32 19.22
C ILE A 3 -4.19 -11.76 19.00
N VAL A 4 -4.84 -11.20 17.99
CA VAL A 4 -6.16 -11.61 17.50
C VAL A 4 -5.99 -12.00 16.04
N ASN A 5 -6.57 -13.14 15.66
CA ASN A 5 -6.50 -13.65 14.30
C ASN A 5 -7.93 -13.81 13.75
N ASP A 6 -8.20 -13.17 12.61
CA ASP A 6 -9.51 -13.17 11.97
C ASP A 6 -9.38 -13.84 10.59
N ARG A 7 -10.15 -14.91 10.35
CA ARG A 7 -10.18 -15.61 9.06
C ARG A 7 -11.10 -14.88 8.10
N THR A 8 -10.53 -14.02 7.26
CA THR A 8 -11.26 -13.14 6.34
C THR A 8 -10.55 -13.04 4.98
N VAL A 9 -11.19 -12.37 4.03
CA VAL A 9 -10.62 -12.08 2.71
C VAL A 9 -10.59 -10.56 2.54
N SER A 10 -9.39 -9.97 2.56
CA SER A 10 -9.26 -8.50 2.61
C SER A 10 -9.72 -7.76 1.35
N SER A 11 -9.87 -8.47 0.22
CA SER A 11 -10.47 -7.90 -1.00
C SER A 11 -11.99 -7.76 -0.90
N GLU A 12 -12.63 -8.45 0.04
CA GLU A 12 -14.06 -8.28 0.28
C GLU A 12 -14.36 -6.97 1.02
N PRO A 13 -15.57 -6.41 0.88
CA PRO A 13 -15.98 -5.21 1.60
C PRO A 13 -15.68 -5.30 3.10
N ARG A 14 -15.27 -4.19 3.71
CA ARG A 14 -14.87 -4.13 5.14
C ARG A 14 -13.79 -5.16 5.51
N LEU A 15 -12.88 -5.46 4.57
CA LEU A 15 -11.83 -6.47 4.74
C LEU A 15 -12.37 -7.90 4.97
N GLY A 16 -13.64 -8.16 4.63
CA GLY A 16 -14.34 -9.41 4.95
C GLY A 16 -14.75 -9.55 6.42
N LEU A 17 -14.73 -8.46 7.20
CA LEU A 17 -15.10 -8.47 8.62
C LEU A 17 -16.61 -8.25 8.82
N PRO A 18 -17.20 -8.85 9.87
CA PRO A 18 -18.50 -8.43 10.38
C PRO A 18 -18.48 -6.96 10.80
N MET A 19 -19.61 -6.26 10.62
CA MET A 19 -19.71 -4.81 10.89
C MET A 19 -19.23 -4.44 12.31
N THR A 20 -19.71 -5.15 13.32
CA THR A 20 -19.35 -4.90 14.73
C THR A 20 -17.83 -4.97 14.95
N LYS A 21 -17.18 -5.98 14.36
CA LYS A 21 -15.73 -6.15 14.44
C LYS A 21 -14.97 -5.05 13.69
N TYR A 22 -15.48 -4.63 12.52
CA TYR A 22 -14.91 -3.55 11.75
C TYR A 22 -14.95 -2.23 12.53
N GLU A 23 -16.10 -1.89 13.12
CA GLU A 23 -16.30 -0.68 13.93
C GLU A 23 -15.40 -0.68 15.17
N ASP A 24 -15.30 -1.80 15.88
CA ASP A 24 -14.40 -1.96 17.03
C ASP A 24 -12.93 -1.67 16.66
N LEU A 25 -12.50 -2.15 15.49
CA LEU A 25 -11.14 -1.94 15.00
C LEU A 25 -10.94 -0.49 14.54
N VAL A 26 -11.90 0.11 13.83
CA VAL A 26 -11.90 1.52 13.43
C VAL A 26 -11.72 2.43 14.65
N GLY A 27 -12.37 2.09 15.78
CA GLY A 27 -12.29 2.84 17.03
C GLY A 27 -10.99 2.68 17.82
N SER A 28 -10.17 1.67 17.53
CA SER A 28 -9.02 1.30 18.36
C SER A 28 -7.67 1.29 17.63
N VAL A 29 -7.67 1.16 16.32
CA VAL A 29 -6.43 1.05 15.52
C VAL A 29 -5.57 2.31 15.63
N THR A 30 -4.26 2.14 15.53
CA THR A 30 -3.31 3.26 15.48
C THR A 30 -2.27 3.11 14.36
N HIS A 31 -2.06 1.87 13.90
CA HIS A 31 -1.07 1.51 12.90
C HIS A 31 -1.64 0.44 11.97
N PHE A 32 -1.47 0.62 10.66
CA PHE A 32 -1.63 -0.43 9.65
C PHE A 32 -0.28 -0.79 9.05
N ILE A 33 -0.08 -2.10 8.88
CA ILE A 33 1.04 -2.64 8.13
C ILE A 33 0.47 -3.66 7.16
N HIS A 34 0.45 -3.31 5.87
CA HIS A 34 0.05 -4.21 4.80
C HIS A 34 1.28 -4.84 4.15
N ASN A 35 1.57 -6.08 4.57
CA ASN A 35 2.67 -6.89 4.06
C ASN A 35 2.19 -8.12 3.25
N ALA A 36 0.90 -8.44 3.31
CA ALA A 36 0.36 -9.64 2.68
C ALA A 36 0.26 -9.45 1.15
N TRP A 37 1.17 -10.08 0.40
CA TRP A 37 1.18 -10.04 -1.05
C TRP A 37 1.38 -11.42 -1.67
N HIS A 38 0.76 -11.65 -2.83
CA HIS A 38 1.07 -12.81 -3.63
C HIS A 38 2.38 -12.56 -4.41
N MET A 39 3.44 -13.29 -4.07
CA MET A 39 4.75 -13.17 -4.72
C MET A 39 4.74 -13.93 -6.05
N SER A 40 4.58 -13.22 -7.18
CA SER A 40 4.61 -13.85 -8.51
C SER A 40 5.16 -12.93 -9.59
N VAL A 41 6.41 -13.15 -10.01
CA VAL A 41 7.06 -12.34 -11.06
C VAL A 41 6.60 -12.68 -12.48
N LYS A 42 5.96 -13.85 -12.68
CA LYS A 42 5.47 -14.31 -14.00
C LYS A 42 4.06 -13.83 -14.32
N ARG A 43 3.36 -13.31 -13.31
CA ARG A 43 1.94 -12.95 -13.42
C ARG A 43 1.81 -11.58 -14.09
N PRO A 44 0.91 -11.42 -15.08
CA PRO A 44 0.64 -10.11 -15.67
C PRO A 44 -0.07 -9.20 -14.65
N LEU A 45 -0.06 -7.88 -14.89
CA LEU A 45 -0.71 -6.89 -14.02
C LEU A 45 -2.17 -7.22 -13.68
N ALA A 46 -2.95 -7.67 -14.66
CA ALA A 46 -4.35 -8.06 -14.48
C ALA A 46 -4.52 -9.17 -13.41
N GLY A 47 -3.53 -10.04 -13.24
CA GLY A 47 -3.57 -11.06 -12.20
C GLY A 47 -3.44 -10.52 -10.77
N PHE A 48 -3.15 -9.23 -10.59
CA PHE A 48 -3.05 -8.52 -9.32
C PHE A 48 -4.26 -7.63 -9.01
N GLU A 49 -5.34 -7.70 -9.80
CA GLU A 49 -6.57 -6.91 -9.60
C GLU A 49 -7.05 -6.92 -8.14
N SER A 50 -7.07 -8.10 -7.51
CA SER A 50 -7.48 -8.25 -6.11
C SER A 50 -6.61 -7.47 -5.13
N GLN A 51 -5.33 -7.24 -5.43
CA GLN A 51 -4.45 -6.43 -4.57
C GLN A 51 -4.85 -4.96 -4.59
N PHE A 52 -5.27 -4.43 -5.74
CA PHE A 52 -5.80 -3.08 -5.82
C PHE A 52 -7.08 -2.94 -4.99
N GLN A 53 -7.96 -3.96 -5.03
CA GLN A 53 -9.15 -3.96 -4.18
C GLN A 53 -8.80 -4.01 -2.68
N VAL A 54 -7.80 -4.80 -2.29
CA VAL A 54 -7.30 -4.83 -0.91
C VAL A 54 -6.81 -3.45 -0.47
N VAL A 55 -5.95 -2.81 -1.27
CA VAL A 55 -5.42 -1.47 -0.95
C VAL A 55 -6.54 -0.44 -0.89
N ARG A 56 -7.54 -0.53 -1.78
CA ARG A 56 -8.73 0.33 -1.71
C ARG A 56 -9.47 0.16 -0.38
N ASN A 57 -9.78 -1.07 0.01
CA ASN A 57 -10.49 -1.35 1.25
C ASN A 57 -9.69 -0.90 2.48
N LEU A 58 -8.36 -0.98 2.44
CA LEU A 58 -7.49 -0.49 3.51
C LEU A 58 -7.44 1.05 3.58
N ILE A 59 -7.46 1.73 2.43
CA ILE A 59 -7.59 3.19 2.36
C ILE A 59 -8.93 3.62 2.96
N ASP A 60 -10.02 2.93 2.61
CA ASP A 60 -11.36 3.18 3.17
C ASP A 60 -11.34 2.99 4.70
N PHE A 61 -10.77 1.88 5.17
CA PHE A 61 -10.60 1.63 6.60
C PHE A 61 -9.82 2.77 7.29
N ALA A 62 -8.69 3.18 6.72
CA ALA A 62 -7.86 4.24 7.30
C ALA A 62 -8.63 5.58 7.37
N SER A 63 -9.40 5.90 6.32
CA SER A 63 -10.28 7.06 6.28
C SER A 63 -11.35 7.00 7.37
N ASP A 64 -12.00 5.85 7.54
CA ASP A 64 -13.00 5.64 8.60
C ASP A 64 -12.38 5.79 9.99
N ALA A 65 -11.21 5.21 10.22
CA ALA A 65 -10.51 5.24 11.50
C ALA A 65 -10.11 6.66 11.93
N VAL A 66 -9.65 7.47 10.97
CA VAL A 66 -9.31 8.88 11.18
C VAL A 66 -10.58 9.71 11.42
N SER A 67 -11.63 9.48 10.63
CA SER A 67 -12.91 10.19 10.74
C SER A 67 -13.62 9.90 12.07
N TYR A 68 -13.46 8.69 12.62
CA TYR A 68 -14.06 8.29 13.88
C TYR A 68 -13.40 8.97 15.10
N ARG A 69 -12.12 9.36 15.00
CA ARG A 69 -11.35 9.97 16.12
C ARG A 69 -10.54 11.21 15.68
N PRO A 70 -11.21 12.27 15.21
CA PRO A 70 -10.53 13.45 14.69
C PRO A 70 -9.66 14.11 15.78
N GLY A 71 -8.41 14.44 15.44
CA GLY A 71 -7.52 15.21 16.30
C GLY A 71 -6.92 14.46 17.50
N THR A 72 -7.11 13.15 17.62
CA THR A 72 -6.57 12.37 18.75
C THR A 72 -5.12 11.89 18.53
N LEU A 73 -4.82 11.38 17.33
CA LEU A 73 -3.51 10.85 16.96
C LEU A 73 -3.37 10.80 15.44
N GLN A 74 -2.16 11.01 14.93
CA GLN A 74 -1.81 10.71 13.54
C GLN A 74 -1.74 9.20 13.34
N LEU A 75 -2.62 8.65 12.50
CA LEU A 75 -2.67 7.23 12.19
C LEU A 75 -1.50 6.86 11.27
N THR A 76 -0.77 5.78 11.58
CA THR A 76 0.33 5.31 10.72
C THR A 76 -0.16 4.26 9.73
N PHE A 77 0.16 4.42 8.45
CA PHE A 77 -0.22 3.49 7.39
C PHE A 77 1.01 3.11 6.57
N GLN A 78 1.39 1.83 6.62
CA GLN A 78 2.55 1.32 5.89
C GLN A 78 2.15 0.23 4.92
N VAL A 79 2.61 0.34 3.67
CA VAL A 79 2.58 -0.75 2.70
C VAL A 79 3.99 -1.23 2.40
N ILE A 80 4.13 -2.54 2.24
CA ILE A 80 5.37 -3.13 1.76
C ILE A 80 5.34 -3.15 0.24
N SER A 81 6.21 -2.35 -0.36
CA SER A 81 6.44 -2.27 -1.80
C SER A 81 7.66 -3.11 -2.21
N SER A 82 8.24 -2.86 -3.39
CA SER A 82 9.39 -3.60 -3.92
C SER A 82 10.36 -2.70 -4.65
N ILE A 83 11.65 -3.05 -4.64
CA ILE A 83 12.65 -2.45 -5.53
C ILE A 83 12.30 -2.58 -7.01
N GLY A 84 11.37 -3.48 -7.38
CA GLY A 84 10.86 -3.58 -8.74
C GLY A 84 10.18 -2.30 -9.23
N VAL A 85 9.72 -1.43 -8.32
CA VAL A 85 9.17 -0.10 -8.63
C VAL A 85 10.25 0.87 -9.17
N VAL A 86 11.52 0.62 -8.85
CA VAL A 86 12.66 1.47 -9.20
C VAL A 86 13.74 0.71 -9.98
N GLY A 87 13.47 -0.51 -10.46
CA GLY A 87 14.51 -1.34 -11.06
C GLY A 87 15.00 -0.84 -12.43
N ASN A 88 14.26 0.07 -13.09
CA ASN A 88 14.71 0.79 -14.27
C ASN A 88 15.08 2.26 -13.97
N TYR A 89 15.14 2.66 -12.70
CA TYR A 89 15.47 4.04 -12.34
C TYR A 89 16.84 4.45 -12.91
N GLY A 90 16.87 5.56 -13.65
CA GLY A 90 18.09 6.09 -14.23
C GLY A 90 18.60 5.36 -15.48
N VAL A 91 17.80 4.46 -16.07
CA VAL A 91 18.06 3.91 -17.40
C VAL A 91 17.76 4.99 -18.45
N GLU A 92 18.79 5.44 -19.15
CA GLU A 92 18.69 6.38 -20.27
C GLU A 92 19.28 5.70 -21.51
N SER A 93 18.53 5.65 -22.62
CA SER A 93 18.99 5.04 -23.88
C SER A 93 19.55 3.61 -23.72
N GLY A 94 18.99 2.82 -22.80
CA GLY A 94 19.41 1.44 -22.53
C GLY A 94 20.71 1.31 -21.73
N GLN A 95 21.29 2.41 -21.23
CA GLN A 95 22.47 2.40 -20.38
C GLN A 95 22.09 2.77 -18.94
N MET A 96 22.49 1.92 -17.99
CA MET A 96 22.30 2.20 -16.57
C MET A 96 23.40 3.14 -16.11
N LYS A 97 23.05 4.42 -15.87
CA LYS A 97 23.96 5.32 -15.15
C LYS A 97 23.93 4.94 -13.67
N LYS A 98 25.10 4.90 -13.02
CA LYS A 98 25.21 4.63 -11.58
C LYS A 98 24.61 5.82 -10.81
N LYS A 99 23.30 5.82 -10.62
CA LYS A 99 22.55 6.82 -9.87
C LYS A 99 22.13 6.24 -8.53
N ILE A 100 22.18 7.06 -7.48
CA ILE A 100 21.55 6.75 -6.20
C ILE A 100 20.05 6.81 -6.43
N VAL A 101 19.34 5.73 -6.09
CA VAL A 101 17.88 5.69 -6.18
C VAL A 101 17.31 6.48 -5.00
N PRO A 102 16.50 7.54 -5.24
CA PRO A 102 15.89 8.30 -4.16
C PRO A 102 14.69 7.55 -3.55
N GLU A 103 14.42 7.78 -2.26
CA GLU A 103 13.17 7.38 -1.60
C GLU A 103 12.05 8.38 -1.89
N ASP A 104 11.89 8.72 -3.17
CA ASP A 104 10.86 9.60 -3.69
C ASP A 104 9.92 8.86 -4.63
N LYS A 105 8.84 9.55 -4.99
CA LYS A 105 7.89 9.10 -6.02
C LYS A 105 8.61 8.97 -7.36
N VAL A 106 8.25 7.93 -8.10
CA VAL A 106 8.82 7.67 -9.44
C VAL A 106 7.70 7.43 -10.45
N ASP A 107 7.99 7.73 -11.71
CA ASP A 107 7.09 7.44 -12.82
C ASP A 107 7.18 5.98 -13.28
N ILE A 108 6.23 5.57 -14.10
CA ILE A 108 6.13 4.21 -14.63
C ILE A 108 7.40 3.77 -15.37
N ASP A 109 8.14 4.70 -15.96
CA ASP A 109 9.40 4.42 -16.67
C ASP A 109 10.51 3.89 -15.76
N SER A 110 10.43 4.14 -14.45
CA SER A 110 11.38 3.61 -13.46
C SER A 110 11.07 2.18 -13.04
N VAL A 111 9.88 1.68 -13.37
CA VAL A 111 9.38 0.38 -12.95
C VAL A 111 9.95 -0.72 -13.85
N LEU A 112 10.32 -1.87 -13.27
CA LEU A 112 10.62 -3.06 -14.06
C LEU A 112 9.35 -3.49 -14.81
N PRO A 113 9.41 -3.80 -16.11
CA PRO A 113 8.26 -4.11 -16.95
C PRO A 113 7.76 -5.55 -16.69
N ILE A 114 7.37 -5.80 -15.45
CA ILE A 114 6.80 -7.05 -14.94
C ILE A 114 5.55 -6.70 -14.14
N GLY A 115 4.51 -7.54 -14.25
CA GLY A 115 3.21 -7.26 -13.61
C GLY A 115 3.30 -7.06 -12.10
N TYR A 116 4.27 -7.69 -11.43
CA TYR A 116 4.51 -7.49 -9.99
C TYR A 116 5.01 -6.08 -9.66
N GLY A 117 5.98 -5.56 -10.42
CA GLY A 117 6.52 -4.20 -10.23
C GLY A 117 5.46 -3.14 -10.53
N GLU A 118 4.74 -3.31 -11.64
CA GLU A 118 3.62 -2.47 -12.04
C GLU A 118 2.51 -2.44 -10.98
N ALA A 119 2.16 -3.60 -10.41
CA ALA A 119 1.15 -3.68 -9.35
C ALA A 119 1.59 -2.95 -8.07
N LYS A 120 2.85 -3.12 -7.65
CA LYS A 120 3.41 -2.43 -6.48
C LYS A 120 3.43 -0.92 -6.68
N TRP A 121 3.88 -0.45 -7.85
CA TRP A 121 3.86 0.96 -8.21
C TRP A 121 2.44 1.52 -8.25
N GLY A 122 1.49 0.79 -8.82
CA GLY A 122 0.09 1.19 -8.83
C GLY A 122 -0.49 1.35 -7.41
N CYS A 123 -0.08 0.48 -6.47
CA CYS A 123 -0.46 0.63 -5.06
C CYS A 123 0.21 1.85 -4.40
N GLU A 124 1.50 2.13 -4.68
CA GLU A 124 2.16 3.38 -4.22
C GLU A 124 1.38 4.61 -4.71
N ARG A 125 0.97 4.61 -5.99
CA ARG A 125 0.15 5.68 -6.56
C ARG A 125 -1.21 5.84 -5.88
N MET A 126 -1.87 4.74 -5.51
CA MET A 126 -3.13 4.83 -4.77
C MET A 126 -2.94 5.60 -3.45
N LEU A 127 -1.81 5.41 -2.76
CA LEU A 127 -1.48 6.17 -1.54
C LEU A 127 -1.19 7.65 -1.83
N ASP A 128 -0.44 7.92 -2.91
CA ASP A 128 -0.16 9.28 -3.37
C ASP A 128 -1.41 10.09 -3.67
N GLU A 129 -2.38 9.47 -4.32
CA GLU A 129 -3.63 10.10 -4.71
C GLU A 129 -4.67 10.15 -3.57
N THR A 130 -4.38 9.51 -2.42
CA THR A 130 -5.31 9.42 -1.29
C THR A 130 -4.67 9.84 0.03
N LEU A 131 -4.10 8.91 0.80
CA LEU A 131 -3.68 9.14 2.18
C LEU A 131 -2.56 10.18 2.30
N HIS A 132 -1.65 10.27 1.32
CA HIS A 132 -0.61 11.30 1.28
C HIS A 132 -1.16 12.73 1.17
N ARG A 133 -2.43 12.92 0.81
CA ARG A 133 -3.09 14.23 0.76
C ARG A 133 -3.52 14.74 2.15
N TYR A 134 -3.42 13.91 3.19
CA TYR A 134 -3.86 14.23 4.55
C TYR A 134 -2.74 14.04 5.58
N PRO A 135 -1.57 14.68 5.41
CA PRO A 135 -0.40 14.45 6.26
C PRO A 135 -0.62 14.80 7.73
N ASP A 136 -1.53 15.72 8.06
CA ASP A 136 -1.83 16.08 9.45
C ASP A 136 -2.55 14.96 10.21
N GLN A 137 -3.18 14.03 9.49
CA GLN A 137 -3.98 12.95 10.05
C GLN A 137 -3.35 11.58 9.84
N LEU A 138 -2.58 11.42 8.76
CA LEU A 138 -2.02 10.14 8.31
C LEU A 138 -0.52 10.24 8.10
N ARG A 139 0.22 9.33 8.72
CA ARG A 139 1.63 9.05 8.40
C ARG A 139 1.68 7.86 7.46
N THR A 140 1.61 8.14 6.17
CA THR A 140 1.60 7.11 5.13
C THR A 140 3.02 6.86 4.61
N MET A 141 3.35 5.59 4.37
CA MET A 141 4.66 5.15 3.91
C MET A 141 4.55 3.96 2.97
N ALA A 142 5.42 3.91 1.96
CA ALA A 142 5.72 2.71 1.18
C ALA A 142 7.18 2.31 1.42
N VAL A 143 7.43 1.02 1.65
CA VAL A 143 8.78 0.49 1.90
C VAL A 143 9.17 -0.45 0.78
N ARG A 144 10.13 -0.08 -0.07
CA ARG A 144 10.56 -0.88 -1.22
C ARG A 144 11.58 -1.94 -0.80
N LEU A 145 11.14 -3.19 -0.63
CA LEU A 145 12.03 -4.31 -0.27
C LEU A 145 12.71 -4.93 -1.49
N GLY A 146 13.95 -5.39 -1.28
CA GLY A 146 14.82 -6.05 -2.25
C GLY A 146 14.60 -7.55 -2.40
#